data_AF-A0A3C0MAU8-F1
#
_entry.id   AF-A0A3C0MAU8-F1
#
_cell.length_a   1.000
_cell.length_b   1.000
_cell.length_c   1.000
_cell.angle_alpha   90.00
_cell.angle_beta   90.00
_cell.angle_gamma   90.00
#
_symmetry.space_group_name_H-M   'P 1'
#
loop_
_entity.id
_entity.type
_entity.pdbx_description
1 polymer ?
#
loop_
_entity_poly.entity_id
_entity_poly.type
_entity_poly.pdbx_seq_one_letter_code
_entity_poly.pdbx_strand_id
1 'polypeptide(L)'
;CSGKVYYDLLEEREKRGIDTVYLMRLEQFYPFPARSLMTELGRFRQAEMVWAQEEPKNMGAWTFVDPNLEWVLARAGCKYTRARYAGRPAAASPAVGTMSAHMQQLKNLLDDALTL
;
A
#
# COMPACT_ATOMS: atom_id res chain seq x y z
N CYS A 1 2.69 -0.84 2.10
CA CYS A 1 2.52 0.55 2.57
C CYS A 1 3.86 1.08 3.09
N SER A 2 3.90 2.32 3.58
CA SER A 2 5.08 2.89 4.25
C SER A 2 4.64 3.92 5.29
N GLY A 3 5.49 4.18 6.28
CA GLY A 3 5.21 5.18 7.32
C GLY A 3 4.02 4.81 8.23
N LYS A 4 3.38 5.84 8.80
CA LYS A 4 2.43 5.68 9.91
C LYS A 4 1.16 4.92 9.54
N VAL A 5 0.73 4.95 8.27
CA VAL A 5 -0.49 4.24 7.80
C VAL A 5 -0.44 2.74 8.06
N TYR A 6 0.75 2.16 8.25
CA TYR A 6 0.90 0.78 8.68
C TYR A 6 0.19 0.50 10.01
N TYR A 7 0.24 1.42 10.97
CA TYR A 7 -0.40 1.21 12.27
C TYR A 7 -1.91 1.29 12.16
N ASP A 8 -2.44 2.22 11.37
CA ASP A 8 -3.88 2.29 11.07
C ASP A 8 -4.38 0.98 10.41
N LEU A 9 -3.61 0.44 9.47
CA LEU A 9 -3.90 -0.85 8.82
C LEU A 9 -3.79 -2.03 9.80
N LEU A 10 -2.79 -2.03 10.67
CA LEU A 10 -2.58 -3.09 11.65
C LEU A 10 -3.74 -3.15 12.65
N GLU A 11 -4.08 -2.02 13.25
CA GLU A 11 -5.18 -1.89 14.21
C GLU A 11 -6.51 -2.33 13.57
N GLU A 12 -6.80 -1.83 12.37
CA GLU A 12 -8.07 -2.16 11.70
C GLU A 12 -8.11 -3.62 11.23
N ARG A 13 -6.99 -4.20 10.79
CA ARG A 13 -6.88 -5.64 10.46
C ARG A 13 -7.14 -6.52 11.69
N GLU A 14 -6.55 -6.17 12.83
CA GLU A 14 -6.74 -6.88 14.11
C GLU A 14 -8.17 -6.78 14.61
N LYS A 15 -8.74 -5.58 14.57
CA LYS A 15 -10.14 -5.33 14.94
C LYS A 15 -11.13 -6.11 14.06
N ARG A 16 -10.82 -6.31 12.77
CA ARG A 16 -11.63 -7.13 11.85
C ARG A 16 -11.33 -8.62 11.94
N GLY A 17 -10.29 -9.04 12.67
CA GLY A 17 -9.87 -10.44 12.75
C GLY A 17 -9.40 -11.02 11.42
N ILE A 18 -8.81 -10.20 10.53
CA ILE A 18 -8.38 -10.64 9.20
C ILE A 18 -6.99 -11.30 9.30
N ASP A 19 -6.92 -12.59 8.95
CA ASP A 19 -5.71 -13.40 8.92
C ASP A 19 -5.16 -13.66 7.51
N THR A 20 -5.94 -13.34 6.47
CA THR A 20 -5.58 -13.55 5.05
C THR A 20 -4.70 -12.45 4.46
N VAL A 21 -4.55 -11.31 5.15
CA VAL A 21 -3.80 -10.15 4.67
C VAL A 21 -2.47 -10.00 5.42
N TYR A 22 -1.37 -10.12 4.67
CA TYR A 22 -0.03 -9.84 5.17
C TYR A 22 0.33 -8.35 5.01
N LEU A 23 0.68 -7.68 6.12
CA LEU A 23 1.10 -6.28 6.09
C LEU A 23 2.62 -6.18 5.96
N MET A 24 3.09 -5.49 4.93
CA MET A 24 4.50 -5.23 4.65
C MET A 24 4.78 -3.74 4.56
N ARG A 25 5.88 -3.31 5.20
CA ARG A 25 6.39 -1.94 5.11
C ARG A 25 7.56 -1.84 4.13
N LEU A 26 7.51 -0.83 3.27
CA LEU A 26 8.65 -0.38 2.48
C LEU A 26 9.27 0.84 3.16
N GLU A 27 10.29 0.61 3.96
CA GLU A 27 10.95 1.64 4.79
C GLU A 27 11.89 2.55 3.98
N GLN A 28 12.46 2.04 2.88
CA GLN A 28 13.40 2.76 2.04
C GLN A 28 12.86 2.87 0.62
N PHE A 29 12.64 4.09 0.13
CA PHE A 29 12.27 4.32 -1.27
C PHE A 29 13.48 4.50 -2.16
N TYR A 30 14.50 5.21 -1.68
CA TYR A 30 15.69 5.49 -2.47
C TYR A 30 16.97 5.34 -1.63
N PRO A 31 18.00 4.62 -2.14
CA PRO A 31 17.98 3.81 -3.37
C PRO A 31 16.95 2.67 -3.29
N PHE A 32 16.28 2.34 -4.40
CA PHE A 32 15.15 1.40 -4.38
C PHE A 32 15.62 -0.03 -4.01
N PRO A 33 15.04 -0.67 -2.98
CA PRO A 33 15.56 -1.93 -2.43
C PRO A 33 15.08 -3.17 -3.21
N ALA A 34 15.29 -3.20 -4.53
CA ALA A 34 14.77 -4.23 -5.42
C ALA A 34 15.16 -5.66 -5.01
N ARG A 35 16.41 -5.88 -4.59
CA ARG A 35 16.89 -7.21 -4.19
C ARG A 35 16.17 -7.74 -2.95
N SER A 36 16.01 -6.89 -1.94
CA SER A 36 15.29 -7.25 -0.71
C SER A 36 13.81 -7.52 -0.99
N LEU A 37 13.18 -6.69 -1.83
CA LEU A 37 11.79 -6.88 -2.22
C LEU A 37 11.57 -8.17 -3.01
N MET A 38 12.46 -8.53 -3.95
CA MET A 38 12.35 -9.81 -4.69
C MET A 38 12.40 -11.02 -3.75
N THR A 39 13.29 -11.00 -2.75
CA THR A 39 13.42 -12.08 -1.76
C THR A 39 12.14 -12.20 -0.92
N GLU A 40 11.65 -11.09 -0.36
CA GLU A 40 10.48 -11.13 0.53
C GLU A 40 9.18 -11.43 -0.22
N LEU A 41 8.93 -10.75 -1.35
CA LEU A 41 7.71 -10.94 -2.14
C LEU A 41 7.67 -12.31 -2.83
N GLY A 42 8.83 -12.91 -3.09
CA GLY A 42 8.95 -14.28 -3.62
C GLY A 42 8.36 -15.35 -2.69
N ARG A 43 8.11 -15.03 -1.42
CA ARG A 43 7.41 -15.91 -0.46
C ARG A 43 5.89 -15.97 -0.71
N PHE A 44 5.34 -14.98 -1.43
CA PHE A 44 3.90 -14.79 -1.63
C PHE A 44 3.51 -14.76 -3.12
N ARG A 45 4.03 -15.70 -3.93
CA ARG A 45 3.86 -15.67 -5.40
C ARG A 45 2.41 -15.67 -5.90
N GLN A 46 1.47 -16.16 -5.10
CA GLN A 46 0.04 -16.23 -5.46
C GLN A 46 -0.79 -15.07 -4.90
N ALA A 47 -0.19 -14.20 -4.08
CA ALA A 47 -0.92 -13.12 -3.42
C ALA A 47 -1.19 -11.94 -4.37
N GLU A 48 -2.33 -11.31 -4.19
CA GLU A 48 -2.62 -9.99 -4.76
C GLU A 48 -1.89 -8.91 -3.97
N MET A 49 -1.44 -7.88 -4.68
CA MET A 49 -0.61 -6.82 -4.09
C MET A 49 -1.43 -5.54 -3.98
N VAL A 50 -1.39 -4.90 -2.81
CA VAL A 50 -2.04 -3.61 -2.58
C VAL A 50 -1.01 -2.61 -2.04
N TRP A 51 -0.91 -1.45 -2.69
CA TRP A 51 -0.16 -0.31 -2.18
C TRP A 51 -1.11 0.63 -1.43
N ALA A 52 -1.08 0.54 -0.11
CA ALA A 52 -1.81 1.46 0.76
C ALA A 52 -0.97 2.68 1.16
N GLN A 53 -1.52 3.89 1.00
CA GLN A 53 -0.91 5.15 1.43
C GLN A 53 -1.95 6.21 1.80
N GLU A 54 -1.64 7.08 2.77
CA GLU A 54 -2.56 8.13 3.21
C GLU A 54 -2.51 9.39 2.34
N GLU A 55 -1.44 9.59 1.60
CA GLU A 55 -1.29 10.69 0.67
C GLU A 55 -2.18 10.50 -0.56
N PRO A 56 -2.69 11.60 -1.16
CA PRO A 56 -3.39 11.56 -2.46
C PRO A 56 -2.63 10.77 -3.52
N LYS A 57 -3.33 10.12 -4.46
CA LYS A 57 -2.73 9.27 -5.50
C LYS A 57 -1.66 9.94 -6.36
N ASN A 58 -1.77 11.25 -6.59
CA ASN A 58 -0.79 12.06 -7.30
C ASN A 58 0.36 12.57 -6.40
N MET A 59 0.40 12.14 -5.14
CA MET A 59 1.37 12.48 -4.12
C MET A 59 1.88 11.20 -3.44
N GLY A 60 2.74 11.36 -2.44
CA GLY A 60 3.36 10.24 -1.75
C GLY A 60 4.24 9.43 -2.69
N ALA A 61 4.34 8.12 -2.43
CA ALA A 61 5.28 7.26 -3.11
C ALA A 61 4.69 6.50 -4.29
N TRP A 62 3.36 6.50 -4.48
CA TRP A 62 2.67 5.66 -5.47
C TRP A 62 3.30 5.73 -6.87
N THR A 63 3.47 6.93 -7.43
CA THR A 63 4.00 7.10 -8.80
C THR A 63 5.45 6.67 -8.96
N PHE A 64 6.21 6.62 -7.85
CA PHE A 64 7.58 6.12 -7.83
C PHE A 64 7.62 4.60 -7.61
N VAL A 65 6.81 4.08 -6.68
CA VAL A 65 6.84 2.67 -6.28
C VAL A 65 6.18 1.77 -7.31
N ASP A 66 5.06 2.18 -7.91
CA ASP A 66 4.27 1.35 -8.84
C ASP A 66 5.10 0.69 -9.96
N PRO A 67 5.83 1.44 -10.81
CA PRO A 67 6.61 0.81 -11.89
C PRO A 67 7.76 -0.06 -11.38
N ASN A 68 8.37 0.30 -10.24
CA ASN A 68 9.47 -0.46 -9.66
C ASN A 68 8.98 -1.76 -9.00
N LEU A 69 7.83 -1.70 -8.34
CA LEU A 69 7.19 -2.85 -7.72
C LEU A 69 6.69 -3.83 -8.80
N GLU A 70 6.14 -3.33 -9.89
CA GLU A 70 5.75 -4.16 -11.03
C GLU A 70 6.95 -4.94 -11.60
N TRP A 71 8.07 -4.26 -11.80
CA TRP A 71 9.30 -4.90 -12.24
C TRP A 71 9.79 -5.99 -11.27
N VAL A 72 9.74 -5.71 -9.96
CA VAL A 72 10.13 -6.67 -8.92
C VAL A 72 9.24 -7.90 -8.91
N LEU A 73 7.91 -7.72 -8.95
CA LEU A 73 6.94 -8.82 -8.90
C LEU A 73 7.06 -9.73 -10.12
N ALA A 74 7.26 -9.15 -11.31
CA ALA A 74 7.52 -9.91 -12.52
C ALA A 74 8.81 -10.75 -12.41
N ARG A 75 9.89 -10.17 -11.88
CA ARG A 75 11.17 -10.87 -11.66
C ARG A 75 11.11 -11.94 -10.58
N ALA A 76 10.27 -11.76 -9.56
CA ALA A 76 10.04 -12.74 -8.50
C ALA A 76 9.14 -13.92 -8.95
N GLY A 77 8.55 -13.84 -10.14
CA GLY A 77 7.63 -14.86 -10.67
C GLY A 77 6.28 -14.86 -9.97
N CYS A 78 5.80 -13.71 -9.51
CA CYS A 78 4.48 -13.58 -8.90
C CYS A 78 3.38 -13.63 -9.98
N LYS A 79 2.24 -14.27 -9.65
CA LYS A 79 1.05 -14.37 -10.51
C LYS A 79 0.48 -12.99 -10.82
N TYR A 80 0.38 -12.14 -9.80
CA TYR A 80 -0.08 -10.76 -9.93
C TYR A 80 1.13 -9.83 -9.93
N THR A 81 1.36 -9.15 -11.05
CA THR A 81 2.54 -8.30 -11.23
C THR A 81 2.26 -6.83 -11.01
N ARG A 82 0.99 -6.41 -10.85
CA ARG A 82 0.63 -5.03 -10.57
C ARG A 82 -0.05 -4.90 -9.23
N ALA A 83 0.36 -3.89 -8.46
CA ALA A 83 -0.32 -3.57 -7.22
C ALA A 83 -1.58 -2.74 -7.50
N ARG A 84 -2.64 -3.01 -6.75
CA ARG A 84 -3.80 -2.12 -6.68
C ARG A 84 -3.48 -0.96 -5.75
N TYR A 85 -3.87 0.25 -6.13
CA TYR A 85 -3.76 1.43 -5.27
C TYR A 85 -4.91 1.47 -4.27
N ALA A 86 -4.60 1.64 -2.99
CA ALA A 86 -5.57 1.94 -1.93
C ALA A 86 -5.15 3.21 -1.20
N GLY A 87 -5.88 4.30 -1.37
CA GLY A 87 -5.48 5.58 -0.80
C GLY A 87 -6.41 6.71 -1.20
N ARG A 88 -6.00 7.94 -0.86
CA ARG A 88 -6.82 9.12 -1.16
C ARG A 88 -6.87 9.38 -2.67
N PRO A 89 -8.01 9.83 -3.21
CA PRO A 89 -8.07 10.25 -4.60
C PRO A 89 -7.09 11.40 -4.85
N ALA A 90 -6.68 11.57 -6.11
CA ALA A 90 -5.79 12.66 -6.48
C ALA A 90 -6.41 14.03 -6.12
N ALA A 91 -5.59 14.94 -5.60
CA ALA A 91 -6.04 16.24 -5.13
C ALA A 91 -4.96 17.30 -5.36
N ALA A 92 -5.36 18.56 -5.45
CA ALA A 92 -4.43 19.69 -5.50
C ALA A 92 -3.81 20.00 -4.13
N SER A 93 -4.58 19.78 -3.05
CA SER A 93 -4.11 19.94 -1.67
C SER A 93 -3.61 18.61 -1.09
N PRO A 94 -2.57 18.62 -0.23
CA PRO A 94 -2.10 17.41 0.46
C PRO A 94 -3.16 16.73 1.34
N ALA A 95 -4.11 17.50 1.87
CA ALA A 95 -5.19 17.01 2.71
C ALA A 95 -6.46 17.85 2.57
N VAL A 96 -7.58 17.26 2.97
CA VAL A 96 -8.85 17.97 3.17
C VAL A 96 -8.77 18.86 4.41
N GLY A 97 -9.47 20.00 4.37
CA GLY A 97 -9.42 21.00 5.45
C GLY A 97 -10.32 20.70 6.66
N THR A 98 -11.09 19.62 6.65
CA THR A 98 -12.01 19.26 7.75
C THR A 98 -11.69 17.88 8.31
N MET A 99 -11.78 17.76 9.64
CA MET A 99 -11.52 16.50 10.33
C MET A 99 -12.51 15.39 9.94
N SER A 100 -13.78 15.72 9.75
CA SER A 100 -14.80 14.75 9.33
C SER A 100 -14.49 14.13 7.97
N ALA A 101 -14.10 14.94 6.98
CA ALA A 101 -13.70 14.45 5.66
C ALA A 101 -12.40 13.63 5.74
N HIS A 102 -11.46 14.04 6.60
CA HIS A 102 -10.21 13.31 6.81
C HIS A 102 -10.47 11.90 7.35
N MET A 103 -11.31 11.78 8.39
CA MET A 103 -11.69 10.48 8.98
C MET A 103 -12.43 9.60 7.97
N GLN A 104 -13.32 10.20 7.16
CA GLN A 104 -14.01 9.45 6.10
C GLN A 104 -13.03 8.92 5.04
N GLN A 105 -12.06 9.73 4.62
CA GLN A 105 -11.04 9.30 3.67
C GLN A 105 -10.14 8.19 4.23
N LEU A 106 -9.77 8.27 5.52
CA LEU A 106 -9.01 7.21 6.19
C LEU A 106 -9.81 5.91 6.23
N LYS A 107 -11.09 5.98 6.62
CA LYS A 107 -11.97 4.80 6.63
C LYS A 107 -12.05 4.15 5.23
N ASN A 108 -12.27 4.95 4.19
CA ASN A 108 -12.36 4.44 2.81
C ASN A 108 -11.04 3.77 2.38
N LEU A 109 -9.89 4.36 2.73
CA LEU A 109 -8.58 3.76 2.46
C LEU A 109 -8.43 2.41 3.15
N LEU A 110 -8.78 2.32 4.44
CA LEU A 110 -8.67 1.07 5.21
C LEU A 110 -9.61 -0.01 4.66
N ASP A 111 -10.83 0.36 4.31
CA ASP A 111 -11.80 -0.53 3.67
C ASP A 111 -11.26 -1.06 2.34
N ASP A 112 -10.73 -0.18 1.50
CA ASP A 112 -10.20 -0.56 0.19
C ASP A 112 -8.91 -1.40 0.30
N ALA A 113 -8.07 -1.14 1.31
CA ALA A 113 -6.82 -1.86 1.50
C ALA A 113 -7.00 -3.27 2.06
N LEU A 114 -8.05 -3.50 2.87
CA LEU A 114 -8.29 -4.76 3.58
C LEU A 114 -9.39 -5.64 2.93
N THR A 115 -10.03 -5.17 1.87
CA THR A 115 -10.99 -5.96 1.08
C THR A 115 -10.28 -6.54 -0.15
N LEU A 116 -10.34 -7.87 -0.30
CA LEU A 116 -9.88 -8.60 -1.48
C LEU A 116 -10.99 -8.67 -2.53
#